data_AF-A0A9X6B1X2-F1
#
_entry.id   AF-A0A9X6B1X2-F1
#
_cell.length_a   1.000
_cell.length_b   1.000
_cell.length_c   1.000
_cell.angle_alpha   90.00
_cell.angle_beta   90.00
_cell.angle_gamma   90.00
#
_symmetry.space_group_name_H-M   'P 1'
#
loop_
_entity.id
_entity.type
_entity.pdbx_description
1 polymer ?
#
loop_
_entity_poly.entity_id
_entity_poly.type
_entity_poly.pdbx_seq_one_letter_code
_entity_poly.pdbx_strand_id
1 'polypeptide(L)'
;LRGWSFGFVSEKDSWEEGEAGVQKRSIEELELLEVSILDMTPAYVATSIETRGENTAMVEMRSEEAAVKTVVEDDTEERNNLIKQIKKVLEDN
;
A
#
# COMPACT_ATOMS: atom_id res chain seq x y z
N LEU A 1 6.87 20.83 8.08
CA LEU A 1 6.94 20.65 6.61
C LEU A 1 6.15 19.39 6.28
N ARG A 2 5.23 19.42 5.31
CA ARG A 2 4.42 18.24 4.89
C ARG A 2 4.31 18.30 3.38
N GLY A 3 4.81 17.32 2.63
CA GLY A 3 4.78 17.42 1.16
C GLY A 3 6.15 17.63 0.53
N TRP A 4 6.51 16.74 -0.39
CA TRP A 4 7.70 16.83 -1.22
C TRP A 4 7.41 16.30 -2.62
N SER A 5 7.99 16.95 -3.62
CA SER A 5 8.18 16.41 -4.96
C SER A 5 9.69 16.31 -5.23
N PHE A 6 10.10 15.21 -5.85
CA PHE A 6 11.46 15.00 -6.31
C PHE A 6 11.43 14.89 -7.83
N GLY A 7 12.15 15.78 -8.51
CA GLY A 7 12.46 15.63 -9.92
C GLY A 7 13.79 14.90 -10.04
N PHE A 8 13.80 13.70 -10.62
CA PHE A 8 15.02 12.92 -10.82
C PHE A 8 14.97 12.16 -12.15
N VAL A 9 16.15 11.80 -12.65
CA VAL A 9 16.33 10.87 -13.78
C VAL A 9 17.00 9.60 -13.29
N SER A 10 16.63 8.46 -13.87
CA SER A 10 17.29 7.18 -13.60
C SER A 10 18.49 7.03 -14.53
N GLU A 11 19.69 6.99 -13.97
CA GLU A 11 20.93 6.75 -14.71
C GLU A 11 21.13 5.25 -14.98
N LYS A 12 20.64 4.42 -14.07
CA LYS A 12 20.71 2.96 -14.20
C LYS A 12 19.49 2.32 -13.56
N ASP A 13 18.73 1.58 -14.36
CA ASP A 13 17.60 0.79 -13.90
C ASP A 13 17.46 -0.53 -14.66
N SER A 14 16.69 -1.43 -14.07
CA SER A 14 16.33 -2.72 -14.65
C SER A 14 14.84 -2.99 -14.48
N TRP A 15 14.30 -3.76 -15.41
CA TRP A 15 12.91 -4.17 -15.44
C TRP A 15 12.84 -5.70 -15.45
N GLU A 16 11.98 -6.24 -14.62
CA GLU A 16 11.68 -7.67 -14.51
C GLU A 16 10.19 -7.87 -14.79
N GLU A 17 9.86 -8.88 -15.61
CA GLU A 17 8.48 -9.35 -15.72
C GLU A 17 8.11 -10.08 -14.42
N GLY A 18 7.12 -9.55 -13.70
CA GLY A 18 6.55 -10.21 -12.53
C GLY A 18 5.32 -11.03 -12.87
N GLU A 19 4.76 -11.66 -11.85
CA GLU A 19 3.55 -12.45 -11.99
C GLU A 19 2.34 -11.58 -12.40
N ALA A 20 1.39 -12.20 -13.10
CA ALA A 20 0.14 -11.56 -13.52
C ALA A 20 0.31 -10.27 -14.36
N GLY A 21 1.42 -10.12 -15.07
CA GLY A 21 1.69 -8.97 -15.95
C GLY A 21 2.11 -7.71 -15.20
N VAL A 22 2.41 -7.81 -13.91
CA VAL A 22 2.96 -6.70 -13.12
C VAL A 22 4.46 -6.64 -13.35
N GLN A 23 4.97 -5.54 -13.89
CA GLN A 23 6.42 -5.34 -14.05
C GLN A 23 7.03 -4.77 -12.77
N LYS A 24 8.19 -5.30 -12.39
CA LYS A 24 8.99 -4.79 -11.29
C LYS A 24 10.15 -3.98 -11.86
N ARG A 25 10.26 -2.71 -11.46
CA ARG A 25 11.38 -1.82 -11.81
C ARG A 25 12.31 -1.67 -10.61
N SER A 26 13.60 -1.90 -10.82
CA SER A 26 14.65 -1.64 -9.82
C SER A 26 15.54 -0.50 -10.32
N ILE A 27 15.63 0.59 -9.55
CA ILE A 27 16.51 1.73 -9.87
C ILE A 27 17.78 1.61 -9.03
N GLU A 28 18.93 1.50 -9.68
CA GLU A 28 20.24 1.35 -9.02
C GLU A 28 20.93 2.71 -8.86
N GLU A 29 20.80 3.60 -9.84
CA GLU A 29 21.42 4.91 -9.85
C GLU A 29 20.42 5.96 -10.33
N LEU A 30 20.42 7.12 -9.67
CA LEU A 30 19.55 8.25 -10.01
C LEU A 30 20.29 9.58 -9.81
N GLU A 31 20.00 10.54 -10.68
CA GLU A 31 20.42 11.93 -10.55
C GLU A 31 19.23 12.77 -10.10
N LEU A 32 19.39 13.44 -8.96
CA LEU A 32 18.37 14.33 -8.40
C LEU A 32 18.51 15.74 -8.98
N LEU A 33 17.49 16.17 -9.70
CA LEU A 33 17.45 17.47 -10.37
C LEU A 33 16.88 18.57 -9.47
N GLU A 34 15.79 18.26 -8.77
CA GLU A 34 15.11 19.22 -7.90
C GLU A 34 14.40 18.58 -6.71
N VAL A 35 14.21 19.38 -5.66
CA VAL A 35 13.39 19.06 -4.50
C VAL A 35 12.50 20.25 -4.20
N SER A 36 11.18 20.06 -4.31
CA SER A 36 10.20 21.08 -3.93
C SER A 36 9.43 20.64 -2.69
N ILE A 37 9.30 21.52 -1.70
CA ILE A 37 8.39 21.33 -0.58
C ILE A 37 6.99 21.69 -1.07
N LEU A 38 6.07 20.74 -1.00
CA LEU A 38 4.66 20.96 -1.30
C LEU A 38 3.92 21.35 -0.02
N ASP A 39 2.77 21.99 -0.15
CA ASP A 39 1.76 22.16 0.91
C ASP A 39 0.61 21.14 0.77
N MET A 40 0.59 20.37 -0.33
CA MET A 40 -0.34 19.29 -0.62
C MET A 40 0.28 17.91 -0.34
N THR A 41 -0.57 16.91 -0.09
CA THR A 41 -0.15 15.52 0.21
C THR A 41 0.82 15.01 -0.86
N PRO A 42 2.05 14.62 -0.49
CA PRO A 42 3.01 14.15 -1.47
C PRO A 42 2.79 12.69 -1.88
N ALA A 43 3.28 12.34 -3.07
CA ALA A 43 3.06 11.05 -3.70
C ALA A 43 3.91 9.90 -3.11
N TYR A 44 4.97 10.19 -2.34
CA TYR A 44 5.92 9.17 -1.89
C TYR A 44 5.86 8.97 -0.37
N VAL A 45 5.46 7.76 0.01
CA VAL A 45 5.46 7.30 1.40
C VAL A 45 6.89 6.96 1.86
N ALA A 46 7.15 7.06 3.17
CA ALA A 46 8.40 6.66 3.85
C ALA A 46 9.67 7.55 3.71
N THR A 47 9.57 8.86 3.48
CA THR A 47 10.71 9.80 3.58
C THR A 47 10.68 10.63 4.88
N SER A 48 11.81 10.78 5.58
CA SER A 48 11.95 11.62 6.79
C SER A 48 12.77 12.91 6.55
N ILE A 49 12.40 14.02 7.24
CA ILE A 49 13.21 15.26 7.31
C ILE A 49 13.87 15.36 8.67
N GLU A 50 15.15 15.75 8.69
CA GLU A 50 15.78 16.30 9.88
C GLU A 50 16.22 17.74 9.62
N THR A 51 15.56 18.72 10.23
CA THR A 51 15.99 20.12 10.19
C THR A 51 16.97 20.37 11.34
N ARG A 52 18.22 20.75 11.07
CA ARG A 52 19.18 21.15 12.13
C ARG A 52 18.82 22.53 12.69
N GLY A 53 18.14 22.55 13.83
CA GLY A 53 17.79 23.76 14.59
C GLY A 53 17.60 23.42 16.07
N GLU A 54 17.73 24.40 16.96
CA GLU A 54 17.84 24.22 18.43
C GLU A 54 16.61 23.56 19.11
N ASN A 55 15.51 23.35 18.38
CA ASN A 55 14.27 22.72 18.85
C ASN A 55 13.83 21.62 17.87
N THR A 56 14.57 20.52 17.85
CA THR A 56 14.37 19.37 16.93
C THR A 56 13.39 18.34 17.48
N ALA A 57 12.21 18.25 16.87
CA ALA A 57 11.48 16.99 16.70
C ALA A 57 10.45 17.14 15.57
N MET A 58 10.81 16.77 14.34
CA MET A 58 9.81 16.44 13.32
C MET A 58 10.23 15.17 12.58
N VAL A 59 9.91 14.03 13.19
CA VAL A 59 9.97 12.72 12.52
C VAL A 59 8.61 12.49 11.90
N GLU A 60 8.50 12.59 10.57
CA GLU A 60 7.29 12.15 9.86
C GLU A 60 7.47 10.69 9.45
N MET A 61 6.67 9.79 10.03
CA MET A 61 6.56 8.39 9.65
C MET A 61 5.17 8.18 9.06
N ARG A 62 5.09 7.66 7.84
CA ARG A 62 3.81 7.39 7.15
C ARG A 62 3.73 5.93 6.75
N SER A 63 2.86 5.18 7.42
CA SER A 63 2.28 3.93 6.93
C SER A 63 1.03 4.25 6.13
N GLU A 64 0.81 3.60 4.99
CA GLU A 64 -0.50 3.60 4.34
C GLU A 64 -1.45 2.75 5.19
N GLU A 65 -2.49 3.36 5.77
CA GLU A 65 -3.66 2.58 6.19
C GLU A 65 -4.40 2.16 4.92
N ALA A 66 -3.95 1.08 4.29
CA ALA A 66 -4.74 0.42 3.26
C ALA A 66 -6.05 -0.03 3.92
N ALA A 67 -7.16 0.56 3.52
CA ALA A 67 -8.48 0.07 3.88
C ALA A 67 -8.65 -1.32 3.25
N VAL A 68 -8.21 -2.36 3.95
CA VAL A 68 -8.43 -3.75 3.56
C VAL A 68 -9.93 -3.97 3.60
N LYS A 69 -10.57 -3.91 2.43
CA LYS A 69 -11.95 -4.32 2.28
C LYS A 69 -11.96 -5.84 2.35
N THR A 70 -12.12 -6.39 3.56
CA THR A 70 -12.44 -7.80 3.73
C THR A 70 -13.77 -8.05 3.03
N VAL A 71 -13.71 -8.71 1.88
CA VAL A 71 -14.90 -9.30 1.26
C VAL A 71 -15.26 -10.47 2.14
N VAL A 72 -16.17 -10.25 3.08
CA VAL A 72 -16.85 -11.38 3.73
C VAL A 72 -17.81 -11.88 2.66
N GLU A 73 -17.43 -12.96 1.97
CA GLU A 73 -18.38 -13.72 1.17
C GLU A 73 -19.44 -14.22 2.15
N ASP A 74 -20.62 -13.61 2.10
CA ASP A 74 -21.72 -13.96 2.98
C ASP A 74 -22.34 -15.26 2.46
N ASP A 75 -21.67 -16.39 2.73
CA ASP A 75 -22.10 -17.76 2.40
C ASP A 75 -23.33 -18.20 3.22
N THR A 76 -24.13 -17.24 3.69
CA THR A 76 -25.34 -17.46 4.49
C THR A 76 -26.33 -18.37 3.76
N GLU A 77 -26.43 -18.31 2.42
CA GLU A 77 -27.28 -19.21 1.65
C GLU A 77 -26.78 -20.66 1.67
N GLU A 78 -25.48 -20.88 1.46
CA GLU A 78 -24.88 -22.23 1.51
C GLU A 78 -25.00 -22.84 2.90
N ARG A 79 -24.71 -22.05 3.95
CA ARG A 79 -24.89 -22.46 5.35
C ARG A 79 -26.33 -22.83 5.65
N ASN A 80 -27.30 -22.04 5.17
CA ASN A 80 -28.73 -22.31 5.42
C ASN A 80 -29.20 -23.56 4.67
N ASN A 81 -28.68 -23.83 3.47
CA ASN A 81 -28.98 -25.04 2.72
C ASN A 81 -28.39 -26.29 3.38
N LEU A 82 -27.15 -26.20 3.89
CA LEU A 82 -26.52 -27.29 4.63
C LEU A 82 -27.30 -27.60 5.92
N ILE A 83 -27.75 -26.57 6.66
CA ILE A 83 -28.58 -26.74 7.86
C ILE A 83 -29.90 -27.45 7.53
N LYS A 84 -30.55 -27.11 6.40
CA LYS A 84 -31.78 -27.79 5.97
C LYS A 84 -31.54 -29.25 5.64
N GLN A 85 -30.45 -29.58 4.96
CA GLN A 85 -30.09 -30.97 4.65
C GLN A 85 -29.81 -31.78 5.91
N ILE A 86 -29.06 -31.23 6.87
CA ILE A 86 -28.76 -31.90 8.13
C ILE A 86 -30.04 -32.19 8.93
N LYS A 87 -30.96 -31.22 9.01
CA LYS A 87 -32.26 -31.41 9.71
C LYS A 87 -33.09 -32.53 9.08
N LYS A 88 -33.13 -32.58 7.74
CA LYS A 88 -33.87 -33.63 7.03
C LYS A 88 -33.32 -35.03 7.34
N VAL A 89 -31.99 -35.19 7.37
CA VAL A 89 -31.36 -36.48 7.70
C VAL A 89 -31.60 -36.90 9.15
N LEU A 90 -31.73 -35.93 10.06
CA LEU A 90 -32.04 -36.20 11.48
C LEU A 90 -33.53 -36.51 11.72
N GLU A 91 -34.42 -35.99 10.88
CA GLU A 91 -35.87 -36.29 10.93
C GLU A 91 -36.21 -37.63 10.25
N ASP A 92 -35.38 -38.08 9.31
CA ASP A 92 -35.54 -39.34 8.57
C ASP A 92 -34.89 -40.57 9.28
N ASN A 93 -34.30 -40.40 10.47
CA ASN A 93 -33.79 -41.49 11.35
C ASN A 93 -34.63 -41.61 12.64
#